data_AF-A0A520M1X3-F1
#
_entry.id   AF-A0A520M1X3-F1
#
_cell.length_a   1.000
_cell.length_b   1.000
_cell.length_c   1.000
_cell.angle_alpha   90.00
_cell.angle_beta   90.00
_cell.angle_gamma   90.00
#
_symmetry.space_group_name_H-M   'P 1'
#
loop_
_entity.id
_entity.type
_entity.pdbx_description
1 polymer ?
#
loop_
_entity_poly.entity_id
_entity_poly.type
_entity_poly.pdbx_seq_one_letter_code
_entity_poly.pdbx_strand_id
1 'polypeptide(L)' 'MVDVYAGLVEGLEFKPALHLNYESTIMPMKDGLPKFKDFPEEFGESGEMLPE' A
#
# COMPACT_ATOMS: atom_id res chain seq x y z
N MET A 1 0.81 13.57 5.18
CA MET A 1 -0.28 12.57 5.11
C MET A 1 -0.43 11.95 6.49
N VAL A 2 -1.62 11.53 6.88
CA VAL A 2 -1.82 10.84 8.16
C VAL A 2 -2.55 9.54 7.88
N ASP A 3 -1.94 8.43 8.24
CA ASP A 3 -2.55 7.11 8.15
C ASP A 3 -3.50 6.88 9.32
N VAL A 4 -4.73 6.51 8.99
CA VAL A 4 -5.75 6.10 9.96
C VAL A 4 -6.00 4.61 9.78
N TYR A 5 -5.81 3.83 10.84
CA TYR A 5 -6.10 2.41 10.80
C TYR A 5 -7.58 2.17 10.54
N ALA A 6 -7.89 1.48 9.45
CA ALA A 6 -9.27 1.23 9.03
C ALA A 6 -10.12 0.53 10.10
N GLY A 7 -9.50 -0.34 10.92
CA GLY A 7 -10.18 -1.03 12.02
C GLY A 7 -10.63 -0.11 13.17
N LEU A 8 -10.17 1.15 13.21
CA LEU A 8 -10.59 2.14 14.20
C LEU A 8 -11.81 2.96 13.73
N VAL A 9 -12.22 2.83 12.47
CA VAL A 9 -13.35 3.60 11.91
C VAL A 9 -14.58 2.72 11.85
N GLU A 10 -15.54 2.97 12.74
CA GLU A 10 -16.81 2.22 12.76
C GLU A 10 -17.60 2.43 11.46
N GLY A 11 -18.09 1.33 10.88
CA GLY A 11 -18.89 1.34 9.65
C GLY A 11 -18.10 1.53 8.35
N LEU A 12 -16.77 1.57 8.40
CA LEU A 12 -15.93 1.64 7.20
C LEU A 12 -15.72 0.25 6.60
N GLU A 13 -16.21 0.04 5.36
CA GLU A 13 -15.86 -1.15 4.58
C GLU A 13 -14.45 -0.97 3.99
N PHE A 14 -13.48 -1.69 4.55
CA PHE A 14 -12.09 -1.60 4.10
C PHE A 14 -11.89 -2.34 2.76
N LYS A 15 -11.56 -1.59 1.72
CA LYS A 15 -11.18 -2.10 0.40
C LYS A 15 -9.73 -1.73 0.11
N PRO A 16 -8.76 -2.64 0.31
CA PRO A 16 -7.37 -2.36 -0.01
C PRO A 16 -7.22 -2.20 -1.53
N ALA A 17 -6.50 -1.16 -1.94
CA ALA A 17 -6.28 -0.83 -3.35
C ALA A 17 -4.84 -1.07 -3.81
N LEU A 18 -3.87 -0.92 -2.90
CA LEU A 18 -2.44 -0.98 -3.20
C LEU A 18 -1.64 -1.21 -1.93
N HIS A 19 -0.40 -1.69 -2.09
CA HIS A 19 0.60 -1.79 -1.03
C HIS A 19 1.67 -0.73 -1.23
N LEU A 20 2.00 0.02 -0.18
CA LEU A 20 3.12 0.98 -0.15
C LEU A 20 4.24 0.42 0.72
N ASN A 21 5.47 0.91 0.55
CA ASN A 21 6.64 0.49 1.35
C ASN A 21 6.93 -1.02 1.23
N TYR A 22 6.62 -1.62 0.07
CA TYR A 22 6.69 -3.06 -0.12
C TYR A 22 8.14 -3.59 -0.19
N GLU A 23 9.16 -2.73 -0.34
CA GLU A 23 10.57 -3.18 -0.25
C GLU A 23 10.94 -3.75 1.13
N SER A 24 10.32 -3.25 2.18
CA SER A 24 10.55 -3.70 3.55
C SER A 24 9.61 -4.83 3.96
N THR A 25 8.88 -5.42 3.01
CA THR A 25 7.93 -6.51 3.31
C THR A 25 8.66 -7.78 3.72
N ILE A 26 8.33 -8.29 4.90
CA ILE A 26 8.85 -9.58 5.40
C ILE A 26 7.98 -10.76 4.97
N MET A 27 6.73 -10.51 4.55
CA MET A 27 5.77 -11.52 4.12
C MET A 27 5.17 -11.10 2.78
N PRO A 28 5.61 -11.69 1.66
CA PRO A 28 5.08 -11.35 0.35
C PRO A 28 3.62 -11.82 0.23
N MET A 29 2.71 -10.90 -0.05
CA MET A 29 1.28 -11.15 -0.18
C MET A 29 0.90 -11.31 -1.66
N LYS A 30 0.27 -12.41 -2.05
CA LYS A 30 -0.15 -12.67 -3.44
C LYS A 30 -1.62 -12.36 -3.62
N ASP A 31 -1.96 -11.08 -3.58
CA ASP A 31 -3.35 -10.58 -3.64
C ASP A 31 -3.70 -9.90 -4.97
N GLY A 32 -2.76 -9.82 -5.93
CA GLY A 32 -3.01 -9.21 -7.24
C GLY A 32 -3.12 -7.67 -7.21
N LEU A 33 -2.90 -7.04 -6.04
CA LEU A 33 -2.92 -5.59 -5.92
C LEU A 33 -1.55 -5.00 -6.28
N PRO A 34 -1.52 -3.79 -6.86
CA PRO A 34 -0.27 -3.10 -7.17
C PRO A 34 0.55 -2.86 -5.90
N LYS A 35 1.81 -3.27 -5.94
CA LYS A 35 2.78 -3.11 -4.86
C LYS A 35 3.80 -2.06 -5.25
N PHE A 36 3.89 -1.00 -4.48
CA PHE A 36 4.86 0.05 -4.66
C PHE A 36 5.98 -0.12 -3.65
N LYS A 37 7.21 0.07 -4.15
CA LYS A 37 8.41 0.13 -3.33
C LYS A 37 8.28 1.23 -2.28
N ASP A 38 7.91 2.42 -2.74
CA ASP A 38 7.71 3.65 -1.95
C ASP A 38 6.31 4.20 -2.24
N PHE A 39 6.14 5.52 -2.25
CA PHE A 39 4.93 6.15 -2.76
C PHE A 39 4.96 6.32 -4.30
N PRO A 40 3.79 6.36 -4.96
CA PRO A 40 3.69 6.65 -6.40
C PRO A 40 4.27 8.03 -6.74
N GLU A 41 4.78 8.21 -7.97
CA GLU A 41 5.43 9.46 -8.44
C GLU A 41 4.53 10.69 -8.27
N GLU A 42 3.21 10.54 -8.37
CA GLU A 42 2.22 11.62 -8.13
C GLU A 42 2.24 12.14 -6.69
N PHE A 43 2.80 11.37 -5.76
CA PHE A 43 3.00 11.74 -4.35
C PHE A 43 4.43 12.21 -4.05
N GLY A 44 5.32 12.25 -5.06
CA GLY A 44 6.67 12.83 -4.96
C GLY A 44 7.80 11.85 -4.64
N GLU A 45 7.60 10.54 -4.81
CA GLU A 45 8.63 9.50 -4.57
C GLU A 45 8.89 8.62 -5.82
N SER A 46 9.65 7.52 -5.67
CA SER A 46 10.27 6.76 -6.77
C SER A 46 9.27 6.17 -7.77
N GLY A 47 8.00 5.97 -7.39
CA GLY A 47 6.97 5.42 -8.30
C GLY A 47 7.22 3.97 -8.75
N GLU A 48 8.26 3.31 -8.25
CA GLU A 48 8.65 1.97 -8.65
C GLU A 48 7.64 0.94 -8.13
N MET A 49 6.99 0.24 -9.06
CA MET A 49 6.18 -0.93 -8.76
C MET A 49 7.07 -2.17 -8.65
N LEU A 50 6.92 -2.92 -7.56
CA LEU A 50 7.63 -4.17 -7.35
C LEU A 50 6.84 -5.34 -7.96
N PRO A 51 7.53 -6.33 -8.55
CA PRO A 51 6.90 -7.55 -9.03
C PRO A 51 6.30 -8.35 -7.86
N GLU A 52 5.23 -9.09 -8.14
CA GLU A 52 4.42 -9.77 -7.13
C GLU A 52 5.12 -10.89 -6.35
#